data_AF-A0A2N2CVP8-F1
#
_entry.id   AF-A0A2N2CVP8-F1
#
_cell.length_a   1.000
_cell.length_b   1.000
_cell.length_c   1.000
_cell.angle_alpha   90.00
_cell.angle_beta   90.00
_cell.angle_gamma   90.00
#
_symmetry.space_group_name_H-M   'P 1'
#
loop_
_entity.id
_entity.type
_entity.pdbx_description
1 polymer ?
#
loop_
_entity_poly.entity_id
_entity_poly.type
_entity_poly.pdbx_seq_one_letter_code
_entity_poly.pdbx_strand_id
1 'polypeptide(L)'
;FTIHNIRYQGVYGFHDISPYLHLGFLPSDLEFYGKINLMKGALYTADLITTVSPTYAEELTDPYYGEGLDGVIRHLNHQVVGILNGIDESIYDSKTDPAIFVPFDNPEKKKADNKKALQEYFDLPVRGDVPIVSMITRLVEQKGLDLVSNVIHEILQQDLQLVILGTGDAVYENLFRSIAYNYPDKMVAIIDFDEDLSRKIYAASDYFLMPSKFEPCGLSQMIAMRYGAVPIVRETGGLKDTVSYFNAKTKKGNGFSFATYNAHDMLFTIQHAVALYHNSPAAFKKLMKNAYNTHFDWKQSADIYLSYYNKLME
;
A
#
# COMPACT_ATOMS: atom_id res chain seq x y z
N PHE A 1 14.37 17.44 6.98
CA PHE A 1 13.63 16.46 7.82
C PHE A 1 12.65 15.70 6.93
N THR A 2 12.48 14.39 7.10
CA THR A 2 11.58 13.56 6.26
C THR A 2 10.44 12.99 7.09
N ILE A 3 9.20 13.26 6.69
CA ILE A 3 7.99 12.68 7.29
C ILE A 3 7.70 11.35 6.58
N HIS A 4 7.99 10.22 7.22
CA HIS A 4 7.59 8.91 6.70
C HIS A 4 6.15 8.53 7.08
N ASN A 5 5.69 9.00 8.24
CA ASN A 5 4.32 8.80 8.71
C ASN A 5 4.01 9.83 9.82
N ILE A 6 3.06 10.73 9.55
CA ILE A 6 2.68 11.82 10.43
C ILE A 6 2.03 11.36 11.75
N ARG A 7 1.61 10.10 11.89
CA ARG A 7 1.03 9.62 13.16
C ARG A 7 2.07 9.44 14.26
N TYR A 8 3.34 9.22 13.90
CA TYR A 8 4.41 8.98 14.85
C TYR A 8 5.20 10.27 15.10
N GLN A 9 4.58 11.21 15.81
CA GLN A 9 5.08 12.57 15.99
C GLN A 9 6.05 12.74 17.18
N GLY A 10 6.05 11.77 18.11
CA GLY A 10 6.75 11.92 19.39
C GLY A 10 6.12 13.00 20.27
N VAL A 11 4.84 12.82 20.61
CA VAL A 11 4.11 13.72 21.52
C VAL A 11 4.24 13.24 22.96
N TYR A 12 4.74 14.09 23.85
CA TYR A 12 5.00 13.77 25.26
C TYR A 12 4.48 14.85 26.21
N GLY A 13 4.13 14.49 27.43
CA GLY A 13 3.86 15.47 28.48
C GLY A 13 5.12 16.30 28.76
N PHE A 14 4.97 17.62 28.93
CA PHE A 14 6.12 18.50 29.14
C PHE A 14 6.95 18.09 30.36
N HIS A 15 6.29 17.80 31.49
CA HIS A 15 6.96 17.38 32.72
C HIS A 15 7.61 16.00 32.63
N ASP A 16 7.14 15.13 31.73
CA ASP A 16 7.69 13.79 31.56
C ASP A 16 9.05 13.83 30.85
N ILE A 17 9.21 14.73 29.88
CA ILE A 17 10.41 14.76 29.01
C ILE A 17 11.38 15.92 29.30
N SER A 18 10.90 17.02 29.90
CA SER A 18 11.72 18.21 30.17
C SER A 18 12.98 17.99 31.00
N PRO A 19 13.05 17.07 32.01
CA PRO A 19 14.29 16.81 32.73
C PRO A 19 15.38 16.21 31.85
N TYR A 20 15.01 15.39 30.87
CA TYR A 20 15.93 14.72 29.95
C TYR A 20 16.41 15.66 28.84
N LEU A 21 15.58 16.62 28.44
CA LEU A 21 15.92 17.64 27.44
C LEU A 21 16.52 18.92 28.05
N HIS A 22 16.63 18.97 29.38
CA HIS A 22 17.08 20.14 30.14
C HIS A 22 16.30 21.42 29.81
N LEU A 23 14.99 21.29 29.59
CA LEU A 23 14.10 22.42 29.26
C LEU A 23 13.50 23.02 30.54
N GLY A 24 13.71 24.33 30.74
CA GLY A 24 13.13 25.08 31.88
C GLY A 24 11.69 25.53 31.67
N PHE A 25 11.23 25.62 30.41
CA PHE A 25 9.87 25.99 30.01
C PHE A 25 9.52 25.32 28.68
N LEU A 26 8.23 25.26 28.33
CA LEU A 26 7.75 24.70 27.07
C LEU A 26 7.99 25.69 25.91
N PRO A 27 8.88 25.41 24.95
CA PRO A 27 9.13 26.31 23.82
C PRO A 27 7.93 26.35 22.88
N SER A 28 7.61 27.51 22.31
CA SER A 28 6.47 27.71 21.38
C SER A 28 6.51 26.76 20.18
N ASP A 29 7.70 26.51 19.66
CA ASP A 29 7.90 25.71 18.45
C ASP A 29 7.70 24.21 18.73
N LEU A 30 7.77 23.81 19.99
CA LEU A 30 7.48 22.46 20.48
C LEU A 30 6.09 22.32 21.12
N GLU A 31 5.45 23.43 21.48
CA GLU A 31 4.13 23.45 22.12
C GLU A 31 3.08 22.80 21.22
N PHE A 32 2.30 21.88 21.79
CA PHE A 32 1.23 21.20 21.08
C PHE A 32 0.12 20.79 22.04
N TYR A 33 -0.88 21.66 22.21
CA TYR A 33 -2.03 21.44 23.11
C TYR A 33 -1.61 21.13 24.55
N GLY A 34 -0.65 21.90 25.08
CA GLY A 34 -0.09 21.71 26.43
C GLY A 34 0.91 20.55 26.55
N LYS A 35 1.31 19.93 25.43
CA LYS A 35 2.33 18.89 25.33
C LYS A 35 3.54 19.36 24.53
N ILE A 36 4.61 18.57 24.54
CA ILE A 36 5.73 18.69 23.59
C ILE A 36 5.43 17.83 22.37
N ASN A 37 5.68 18.37 21.18
CA ASN A 37 5.67 17.62 19.92
C ASN A 37 7.04 17.77 19.22
N LEU A 38 7.82 16.68 19.23
CA LEU A 38 9.18 16.68 18.67
C LEU A 38 9.18 16.85 17.15
N MET A 39 8.20 16.25 16.46
CA MET A 39 8.04 16.44 15.01
C MET A 39 7.73 17.90 14.68
N LYS A 40 6.83 18.56 15.44
CA LYS A 40 6.56 20.00 15.25
C LYS A 40 7.85 20.82 15.30
N GLY A 41 8.70 20.57 16.29
CA GLY A 41 10.01 21.22 16.38
C GLY A 41 10.87 20.96 15.15
N ALA A 42 10.98 19.69 14.74
CA ALA A 42 11.75 19.31 13.55
C ALA A 42 11.23 19.97 12.26
N LEU A 43 9.92 20.20 12.14
CA LEU A 43 9.34 20.92 11.01
C LEU A 43 9.76 22.40 11.00
N TYR A 44 9.69 23.08 12.16
CA TYR A 44 10.08 24.49 12.27
C TYR A 44 11.58 24.73 12.08
N THR A 45 12.43 23.76 12.45
CA THR A 45 13.88 23.94 12.39
C THR A 45 14.52 23.41 11.10
N ALA A 46 13.77 22.72 10.24
CA ALA A 46 14.33 22.13 9.02
C ALA A 46 14.33 23.12 7.85
N ASP A 47 15.44 23.19 7.12
CA ASP A 47 15.54 23.97 5.87
C ASP A 47 14.69 23.39 4.73
N LEU A 48 14.44 22.07 4.78
CA LEU A 48 13.59 21.35 3.84
C LEU A 48 12.83 20.24 4.56
N ILE A 49 11.52 20.18 4.31
CA ILE A 49 10.64 19.10 4.76
C ILE A 49 10.33 18.23 3.55
N THR A 50 10.69 16.95 3.61
CA THR A 50 10.27 15.98 2.60
C THR A 50 9.26 15.00 3.16
N THR A 51 8.47 14.40 2.30
CA THR A 51 7.58 13.28 2.63
C THR A 51 7.58 12.26 1.50
N VAL A 52 7.00 11.09 1.72
CA VAL A 52 7.20 9.89 0.88
C VAL A 52 6.26 9.78 -0.33
N SER A 53 5.47 10.82 -0.62
CA SER A 53 4.69 10.92 -1.86
C SER A 53 4.17 12.34 -2.12
N PRO A 54 4.01 12.78 -3.39
CA PRO A 54 3.39 14.07 -3.73
C PRO A 54 1.96 14.21 -3.18
N THR A 55 1.08 13.23 -3.41
CA THR A 55 -0.29 13.27 -2.89
C THR A 55 -0.29 13.35 -1.37
N TYR A 56 0.59 12.61 -0.68
CA TYR A 56 0.65 12.63 0.77
C TYR A 56 1.09 14.00 1.30
N ALA A 57 2.01 14.69 0.61
CA ALA A 57 2.37 16.07 0.95
C ALA A 57 1.16 17.02 0.93
N GLU A 58 0.29 16.88 -0.08
CA GLU A 58 -0.95 17.64 -0.18
C GLU A 58 -1.95 17.22 0.92
N GLU A 59 -2.14 15.92 1.13
CA GLU A 59 -3.05 15.37 2.14
C GLU A 59 -2.71 15.86 3.54
N LEU A 60 -1.42 15.97 3.90
CA LEU A 60 -0.98 16.48 5.20
C LEU A 60 -1.44 17.90 5.52
N THR A 61 -1.88 18.67 4.52
CA THR A 61 -2.48 20.00 4.71
C THR A 61 -3.95 19.95 5.13
N ASP A 62 -4.60 18.79 5.10
CA ASP A 62 -5.98 18.59 5.51
C ASP A 62 -6.05 18.08 6.96
N PRO A 63 -6.90 18.65 7.83
CA PRO A 63 -7.06 18.18 9.22
C PRO A 63 -7.36 16.69 9.38
N TYR A 64 -8.03 16.07 8.41
CA TYR A 64 -8.34 14.64 8.41
C TYR A 64 -7.09 13.76 8.33
N TYR A 65 -6.03 14.22 7.65
CA TYR A 65 -4.79 13.47 7.45
C TYR A 65 -3.60 14.02 8.24
N GLY A 66 -3.59 15.32 8.54
CA GLY A 66 -2.44 16.01 9.13
C GLY A 66 -2.24 15.75 10.63
N GLU A 67 -3.13 14.98 11.27
CA GLU A 67 -2.99 14.53 12.68
C GLU A 67 -2.70 15.70 13.65
N GLY A 68 -3.38 16.83 13.43
CA GLY A 68 -3.24 18.07 14.21
C GLY A 68 -2.05 18.96 13.85
N LEU A 69 -1.18 18.53 12.93
CA LEU A 69 -0.09 19.33 12.37
C LEU A 69 -0.43 19.99 11.03
N ASP A 70 -1.65 19.81 10.52
CA ASP A 70 -2.11 20.35 9.25
C ASP A 70 -1.92 21.88 9.14
N GLY A 71 -2.18 22.62 10.23
CA GLY A 71 -1.93 24.06 10.29
C GLY A 71 -0.45 24.43 10.18
N VAL A 72 0.42 23.64 10.79
CA VAL A 72 1.88 23.82 10.72
C VAL A 72 2.38 23.51 9.31
N ILE A 73 1.91 22.42 8.71
CA ILE A 73 2.27 22.04 7.33
C ILE A 73 1.79 23.11 6.34
N ARG A 74 0.56 23.64 6.47
CA ARG A 74 0.08 24.75 5.62
C ARG A 74 0.95 26.00 5.76
N HIS A 75 1.36 26.33 6.97
CA HIS A 75 2.26 27.47 7.22
C HIS A 75 3.62 27.27 6.55
N LEU A 76 4.15 26.05 6.60
CA LEU A 76 5.45 25.67 6.03
C LEU A 76 5.34 25.11 4.60
N ASN A 77 4.22 25.30 3.90
CA ASN A 77 3.97 24.59 2.64
C ASN A 77 5.02 24.88 1.54
N HIS A 78 5.64 26.07 1.58
CA HIS A 78 6.69 26.47 0.64
C HIS A 78 7.99 25.66 0.77
N GLN A 79 8.20 24.96 1.88
CA GLN A 79 9.37 24.10 2.16
C GLN A 79 9.00 22.60 2.24
N VAL A 80 7.75 22.23 1.94
CA VAL A 80 7.27 20.83 1.98
C VAL A 80 7.26 20.25 0.58
N VAL A 81 7.90 19.09 0.42
CA VAL A 81 8.02 18.39 -0.87
C VAL A 81 7.69 16.91 -0.70
N GLY A 82 6.78 16.40 -1.53
CA GLY A 82 6.55 14.97 -1.66
C GLY A 82 7.48 14.33 -2.67
N ILE A 83 8.24 13.33 -2.25
CA ILE A 83 9.14 12.53 -3.07
C ILE A 83 8.68 11.08 -2.94
N LEU A 84 8.15 10.53 -4.04
CA LEU A 84 7.67 9.15 -4.06
C LEU A 84 8.82 8.18 -3.73
N ASN A 85 8.59 7.22 -2.84
CA ASN A 85 9.57 6.16 -2.60
C ASN A 85 9.73 5.24 -3.82
N GLY A 86 10.86 4.52 -3.85
CA GLY A 86 11.09 3.43 -4.77
C GLY A 86 11.21 2.08 -4.04
N ILE A 87 11.32 1.02 -4.83
CA ILE A 87 11.68 -0.32 -4.38
C ILE A 87 13.02 -0.75 -4.99
N ASP A 88 13.67 -1.70 -4.33
CA ASP A 88 14.83 -2.36 -4.93
C ASP A 88 14.37 -3.43 -5.91
N GLU A 89 14.37 -3.08 -7.21
CA GLU A 89 13.95 -3.99 -8.27
C GLU A 89 14.90 -5.18 -8.46
N SER A 90 16.11 -5.16 -7.89
CA SER A 90 17.02 -6.31 -7.92
C SER A 90 16.64 -7.39 -6.89
N ILE A 91 16.03 -6.98 -5.78
CA ILE A 91 15.49 -7.88 -4.77
C ILE A 91 14.14 -8.45 -5.23
N TYR A 92 13.29 -7.60 -5.80
CA TYR A 92 11.95 -7.97 -6.31
C TYR A 92 11.96 -8.16 -7.82
N ASP A 93 12.78 -9.10 -8.29
CA ASP A 93 12.89 -9.46 -9.71
C ASP A 93 12.24 -10.81 -10.00
N SER A 94 11.08 -10.81 -10.65
CA SER A 94 10.38 -12.03 -11.04
C SER A 94 11.23 -12.98 -11.88
N LYS A 95 12.31 -12.52 -12.53
CA LYS A 95 13.19 -13.36 -13.38
C LYS A 95 14.17 -14.20 -12.58
N THR A 96 14.59 -13.70 -11.43
CA THR A 96 15.74 -14.24 -10.68
C THR A 96 15.41 -14.53 -9.22
N ASP A 97 14.24 -14.13 -8.74
CA ASP A 97 13.79 -14.36 -7.37
C ASP A 97 13.62 -15.87 -7.09
N PRO A 98 14.43 -16.46 -6.19
CA PRO A 98 14.34 -17.88 -5.86
C PRO A 98 13.15 -18.21 -4.96
N ALA A 99 12.49 -17.21 -4.37
CA ALA A 99 11.38 -17.44 -3.45
C ALA A 99 10.10 -17.88 -4.18
N ILE A 100 9.90 -17.48 -5.43
CA ILE A 100 8.69 -17.77 -6.21
C ILE A 100 8.73 -19.16 -6.84
N PHE A 101 7.56 -19.78 -7.06
CA PHE A 101 7.49 -21.15 -7.55
C PHE A 101 8.12 -21.32 -8.94
N VAL A 102 7.86 -20.37 -9.83
CA VAL A 102 8.38 -20.41 -11.21
C VAL A 102 8.84 -19.02 -11.61
N PRO A 103 10.17 -18.77 -11.69
CA PRO A 103 10.70 -17.50 -12.19
C PRO A 103 10.26 -17.18 -13.62
N PHE A 104 10.08 -15.89 -13.92
CA PHE A 104 9.58 -15.42 -15.20
C PHE A 104 10.01 -14.00 -15.59
N ASP A 105 10.18 -13.79 -16.89
CA ASP A 105 10.35 -12.48 -17.52
C ASP A 105 9.07 -11.95 -18.18
N ASN A 106 8.08 -12.83 -18.36
CA ASN A 106 6.82 -12.56 -19.02
C ASN A 106 5.64 -13.14 -18.22
N PRO A 107 4.88 -12.31 -17.50
CA PRO A 107 3.76 -12.79 -16.68
C PRO A 107 2.67 -13.50 -17.51
N GLU A 108 2.47 -13.14 -18.79
CA GLU A 108 1.47 -13.80 -19.64
C GLU A 108 1.72 -15.30 -19.85
N LYS A 109 2.98 -15.74 -19.72
CA LYS A 109 3.37 -17.13 -19.94
C LYS A 109 3.43 -17.96 -18.66
N LYS A 110 3.76 -17.34 -17.53
CA LYS A 110 4.20 -18.04 -16.32
C LYS A 110 3.38 -17.75 -15.07
N LYS A 111 2.50 -16.76 -15.11
CA LYS A 111 1.62 -16.46 -13.99
C LYS A 111 0.62 -17.59 -13.71
N ALA A 112 0.16 -18.29 -14.75
CA ALA A 112 -0.70 -19.46 -14.58
C ALA A 112 0.00 -20.61 -13.84
N ASP A 113 1.30 -20.82 -14.08
CA ASP A 113 2.11 -21.83 -13.38
C ASP A 113 2.24 -21.48 -11.88
N ASN A 114 2.57 -20.21 -11.57
CA ASN A 114 2.63 -19.74 -10.17
C ASN A 114 1.27 -19.80 -9.46
N LYS A 115 0.18 -19.42 -10.15
CA LYS A 115 -1.19 -19.53 -9.64
C LYS A 115 -1.53 -20.95 -9.25
N LYS A 116 -1.31 -21.90 -10.17
CA LYS A 116 -1.57 -23.32 -9.94
C LYS A 116 -0.76 -23.82 -8.73
N ALA A 117 0.53 -23.51 -8.68
CA ALA A 117 1.40 -23.93 -7.58
C ALA A 117 0.95 -23.35 -6.23
N LEU A 118 0.49 -22.09 -6.18
CA LEU A 118 -0.04 -21.50 -4.96
C LEU A 118 -1.37 -22.14 -4.53
N GLN A 119 -2.26 -22.44 -5.48
CA GLN A 119 -3.51 -23.15 -5.20
C GLN A 119 -3.23 -24.53 -4.59
N GLU A 120 -2.30 -25.29 -5.19
CA GLU A 120 -1.85 -26.58 -4.67
C GLU A 120 -1.18 -26.44 -3.29
N TYR A 121 -0.36 -25.40 -3.09
CA TYR A 121 0.34 -25.15 -1.82
C TYR A 121 -0.61 -24.89 -0.65
N PHE A 122 -1.76 -24.26 -0.89
CA PHE A 122 -2.76 -23.96 0.13
C PHE A 122 -3.96 -24.90 0.14
N ASP A 123 -3.90 -26.01 -0.60
CA ASP A 123 -5.02 -26.94 -0.76
C ASP A 123 -6.31 -26.26 -1.27
N LEU A 124 -6.17 -25.16 -2.01
CA LEU A 124 -7.28 -24.51 -2.70
C LEU A 124 -7.65 -25.30 -3.96
N PRO A 125 -8.92 -25.26 -4.42
CA PRO A 125 -9.29 -25.78 -5.72
C PRO A 125 -8.41 -25.17 -6.82
N VAL A 126 -7.72 -26.04 -7.58
CA VAL A 126 -6.84 -25.63 -8.68
C VAL A 126 -7.69 -25.17 -9.86
N ARG A 127 -7.85 -23.85 -9.99
CA ARG A 127 -8.72 -23.20 -10.97
C ARG A 127 -7.97 -22.06 -11.66
N GLY A 128 -7.61 -22.26 -12.93
CA GLY A 128 -6.99 -21.22 -13.75
C GLY A 128 -7.97 -20.16 -14.26
N ASP A 129 -9.26 -20.50 -14.24
CA ASP A 129 -10.37 -19.66 -14.69
C ASP A 129 -10.86 -18.65 -13.62
N VAL A 130 -10.35 -18.71 -12.39
CA VAL A 130 -10.65 -17.71 -11.35
C VAL A 130 -9.46 -16.80 -11.06
N PRO A 131 -9.70 -15.51 -10.77
CA PRO A 131 -8.67 -14.64 -10.25
C PRO A 131 -8.35 -14.96 -8.79
N ILE A 132 -7.07 -14.93 -8.45
CA ILE A 132 -6.61 -14.79 -7.07
C ILE A 132 -6.48 -13.31 -6.73
N VAL A 133 -7.21 -12.86 -5.72
CA VAL A 133 -7.04 -11.57 -5.08
C VAL A 133 -6.24 -11.80 -3.81
N SER A 134 -5.18 -11.01 -3.57
CA SER A 134 -4.41 -11.13 -2.34
C SER A 134 -4.25 -9.82 -1.58
N MET A 135 -4.00 -9.96 -0.29
CA MET A 135 -3.62 -8.90 0.63
C MET A 135 -2.40 -9.35 1.44
N ILE A 136 -1.34 -8.56 1.40
CA ILE A 136 -0.14 -8.76 2.24
C ILE A 136 0.04 -7.47 3.04
N THR A 137 -0.34 -7.49 4.31
CA THR A 137 -0.42 -6.27 5.12
C THR A 137 -0.43 -6.55 6.61
N ARG A 138 -0.07 -5.54 7.42
CA ARG A 138 -0.37 -5.59 8.86
C ARG A 138 -1.88 -5.59 9.08
N LEU A 139 -2.35 -6.39 10.02
CA LEU A 139 -3.77 -6.55 10.30
C LEU A 139 -4.26 -5.51 11.30
N VAL A 140 -4.30 -4.25 10.89
CA VAL A 140 -4.70 -3.10 11.71
C VAL A 140 -5.70 -2.20 10.96
N GLU A 141 -6.52 -1.44 11.70
CA GLU A 141 -7.60 -0.59 11.13
C GLU A 141 -7.10 0.33 10.01
N GLN A 142 -5.91 0.90 10.16
CA GLN A 142 -5.29 1.78 9.14
C GLN A 142 -5.29 1.17 7.73
N LYS A 143 -5.21 -0.16 7.62
CA LYS A 143 -5.09 -0.88 6.35
C LYS A 143 -6.44 -1.17 5.69
N GLY A 144 -7.54 -0.58 6.18
CA GLY A 144 -8.85 -0.69 5.56
C GLY A 144 -9.52 -2.04 5.78
N LEU A 145 -9.12 -2.77 6.82
CA LEU A 145 -9.65 -4.11 7.09
C LEU A 145 -11.10 -4.10 7.59
N ASP A 146 -11.53 -3.00 8.19
CA ASP A 146 -12.94 -2.73 8.46
C ASP A 146 -13.76 -2.72 7.15
N LEU A 147 -13.27 -2.08 6.08
CA LEU A 147 -13.94 -2.12 4.78
C LEU A 147 -14.07 -3.56 4.27
N VAL A 148 -12.98 -4.34 4.33
CA VAL A 148 -12.98 -5.74 3.89
C VAL A 148 -13.94 -6.58 4.72
N SER A 149 -13.88 -6.45 6.05
CA SER A 149 -14.73 -7.22 6.97
C SER A 149 -16.22 -7.01 6.76
N ASN A 150 -16.62 -5.78 6.39
CA ASN A 150 -18.03 -5.42 6.24
C ASN A 150 -18.69 -6.04 5.01
N VAL A 151 -17.91 -6.42 3.98
CA VAL A 151 -18.42 -6.95 2.70
C VAL A 151 -17.74 -8.26 2.29
N ILE A 152 -17.04 -8.93 3.22
CA ILE A 152 -16.22 -10.10 2.93
C ILE A 152 -17.04 -11.25 2.32
N HIS A 153 -18.27 -11.44 2.79
CA HIS A 153 -19.15 -12.48 2.28
C HIS A 153 -19.57 -12.19 0.83
N GLU A 154 -19.83 -10.94 0.48
CA GLU A 154 -20.15 -10.50 -0.87
C GLU A 154 -18.95 -10.58 -1.82
N ILE A 155 -17.74 -10.31 -1.31
CA ILE A 155 -16.49 -10.57 -2.03
C ILE A 155 -16.38 -12.08 -2.34
N LEU A 156 -16.60 -12.94 -1.34
CA LEU A 156 -16.50 -14.39 -1.49
C LEU A 156 -17.67 -15.01 -2.28
N GLN A 157 -18.76 -14.28 -2.52
CA GLN A 157 -19.80 -14.67 -3.48
C GLN A 157 -19.35 -14.51 -4.94
N GLN A 158 -18.35 -13.65 -5.21
CA GLN A 158 -17.75 -13.57 -6.54
C GLN A 158 -16.99 -14.86 -6.89
N ASP A 159 -16.78 -15.11 -8.18
CA ASP A 159 -15.96 -16.24 -8.64
C ASP A 159 -14.47 -15.85 -8.60
N LEU A 160 -13.93 -15.83 -7.39
CA LEU A 160 -12.53 -15.51 -7.07
C LEU A 160 -12.04 -16.37 -5.89
N GLN A 161 -10.72 -16.38 -5.70
CA GLN A 161 -10.08 -16.85 -4.46
C GLN A 161 -9.38 -15.68 -3.77
N LEU A 162 -9.43 -15.66 -2.44
CA LEU A 162 -8.85 -14.61 -1.60
C LEU A 162 -7.73 -15.17 -0.72
N VAL A 163 -6.56 -14.55 -0.77
CA VAL A 163 -5.41 -14.92 0.07
C VAL A 163 -4.98 -13.73 0.92
N ILE A 164 -5.00 -13.89 2.24
CA ILE A 164 -4.55 -12.85 3.18
C ILE A 164 -3.32 -13.36 3.93
N LEU A 165 -2.24 -12.58 3.91
CA LEU A 165 -1.04 -12.81 4.73
C LEU A 165 -0.78 -11.59 5.61
N GLY A 166 -0.65 -11.83 6.92
CA GLY A 166 -0.15 -10.81 7.84
C GLY A 166 -0.56 -11.03 9.29
N THR A 167 -0.02 -10.18 10.17
CA THR A 167 -0.27 -10.19 11.62
C THR A 167 -0.66 -8.80 12.11
N GLY A 168 -1.34 -8.72 13.25
CA GLY A 168 -1.76 -7.44 13.82
C GLY A 168 -2.73 -7.60 14.99
N ASP A 169 -3.82 -6.84 14.95
CA ASP A 169 -4.80 -6.83 16.02
C ASP A 169 -5.59 -8.14 16.03
N ALA A 170 -5.71 -8.76 17.20
CA ALA A 170 -6.35 -10.07 17.39
C ALA A 170 -7.81 -10.11 16.86
N VAL A 171 -8.51 -8.97 16.83
CA VAL A 171 -9.87 -8.87 16.26
C VAL A 171 -9.87 -9.24 14.77
N TYR A 172 -8.93 -8.69 13.99
CA TYR A 172 -8.83 -8.98 12.56
C TYR A 172 -8.25 -10.37 12.29
N GLU A 173 -7.26 -10.80 13.08
CA GLU A 173 -6.70 -12.15 12.97
C GLU A 173 -7.78 -13.22 13.18
N ASN A 174 -8.54 -13.11 14.28
CA ASN A 174 -9.60 -14.07 14.60
C ASN A 174 -10.74 -14.03 13.58
N LEU A 175 -11.10 -12.83 13.11
CA LEU A 175 -12.10 -12.67 12.05
C LEU A 175 -11.68 -13.43 10.78
N PHE A 176 -10.49 -13.18 10.24
CA PHE A 176 -10.07 -13.80 8.98
C PHE A 176 -9.82 -15.30 9.12
N ARG A 177 -9.34 -15.78 10.28
CA ARG A 177 -9.30 -17.22 10.57
C ARG A 177 -10.69 -17.85 10.53
N SER A 178 -11.68 -17.21 11.15
CA SER A 178 -13.06 -17.69 11.19
C SER A 178 -13.69 -17.71 9.78
N ILE A 179 -13.49 -16.65 8.98
CA ILE A 179 -14.00 -16.62 7.61
C ILE A 179 -13.32 -17.68 6.74
N ALA A 180 -11.99 -17.82 6.80
CA ALA A 180 -11.28 -18.84 6.04
C ALA A 180 -11.75 -20.26 6.40
N TYR A 181 -12.02 -20.53 7.68
CA TYR A 181 -12.60 -21.81 8.13
C TYR A 181 -13.97 -22.10 7.51
N ASN A 182 -14.80 -21.07 7.32
CA ASN A 182 -16.14 -21.21 6.73
C ASN A 182 -16.13 -21.25 5.19
N TYR A 183 -15.05 -20.80 4.55
CA TYR A 183 -14.88 -20.75 3.09
C TYR A 183 -13.55 -21.40 2.65
N PRO A 184 -13.28 -22.66 3.01
CA PRO A 184 -11.97 -23.29 2.78
C PRO A 184 -11.60 -23.40 1.30
N ASP A 185 -12.60 -23.50 0.41
CA ASP A 185 -12.39 -23.59 -1.04
C ASP A 185 -12.14 -22.22 -1.72
N LYS A 186 -12.30 -21.12 -0.99
CA LYS A 186 -12.22 -19.76 -1.53
C LYS A 186 -11.26 -18.84 -0.81
N MET A 187 -10.98 -19.05 0.47
CA MET A 187 -10.21 -18.12 1.27
C MET A 187 -9.14 -18.81 2.11
N VAL A 188 -7.94 -18.26 2.08
CA VAL A 188 -6.83 -18.62 2.96
C VAL A 188 -6.43 -17.40 3.76
N ALA A 189 -6.33 -17.56 5.08
CA ALA A 189 -5.81 -16.53 5.99
C ALA A 189 -4.58 -17.06 6.71
N ILE A 190 -3.41 -16.54 6.34
CA ILE A 190 -2.12 -16.85 6.94
C ILE A 190 -1.79 -15.74 7.93
N ILE A 191 -1.91 -16.07 9.22
CA ILE A 191 -1.61 -15.14 10.31
C ILE A 191 -0.16 -15.31 10.71
N ASP A 192 0.74 -14.84 9.84
CA ASP A 192 2.18 -14.92 10.02
C ASP A 192 2.91 -13.79 9.26
N PHE A 193 4.19 -13.60 9.55
CA PHE A 193 5.12 -12.80 8.78
C PHE A 193 6.11 -13.73 8.07
N ASP A 194 5.90 -13.93 6.77
CA ASP A 194 6.75 -14.77 5.93
C ASP A 194 7.07 -14.05 4.63
N GLU A 195 8.32 -13.61 4.49
CA GLU A 195 8.80 -12.88 3.32
C GLU A 195 8.81 -13.76 2.06
N ASP A 196 9.25 -15.01 2.16
CA ASP A 196 9.32 -15.94 1.04
C ASP A 196 7.93 -16.30 0.53
N LEU A 197 6.99 -16.52 1.44
CA LEU A 197 5.59 -16.76 1.10
C LEU A 197 4.94 -15.51 0.50
N SER A 198 5.26 -14.32 0.99
CA SER A 198 4.74 -13.07 0.44
C SER A 198 5.08 -12.93 -1.05
N ARG A 199 6.31 -13.26 -1.44
CA ARG A 199 6.77 -13.21 -2.84
C ARG A 199 6.05 -14.25 -3.71
N LYS A 200 5.85 -15.48 -3.20
CA LYS A 200 5.02 -16.51 -3.87
C LYS A 200 3.60 -16.02 -4.11
N ILE A 201 3.00 -15.38 -3.11
CA ILE A 201 1.64 -14.83 -3.20
C ILE A 201 1.61 -13.70 -4.25
N TYR A 202 2.55 -12.75 -4.24
CA TYR A 202 2.63 -11.70 -5.27
C TYR A 202 2.70 -12.29 -6.69
N ALA A 203 3.57 -13.29 -6.93
CA ALA A 203 3.75 -13.94 -8.22
C ALA A 203 2.55 -14.73 -8.73
N ALA A 204 1.75 -15.28 -7.83
CA ALA A 204 0.57 -16.08 -8.16
C ALA A 204 -0.72 -15.25 -8.27
N SER A 205 -0.77 -14.07 -7.66
CA SER A 205 -1.99 -13.26 -7.55
C SER A 205 -2.32 -12.49 -8.82
N ASP A 206 -3.56 -12.51 -9.26
CA ASP A 206 -4.04 -11.67 -10.37
C ASP A 206 -4.21 -10.23 -9.96
N TYR A 207 -4.80 -10.03 -8.77
CA TYR A 207 -5.07 -8.73 -8.18
C TYR A 207 -4.45 -8.62 -6.79
N PHE A 208 -4.05 -7.41 -6.41
CA PHE A 208 -3.54 -7.10 -5.08
C PHE A 208 -4.35 -5.97 -4.45
N LEU A 209 -5.05 -6.25 -3.35
CA LEU A 209 -5.99 -5.34 -2.72
C LEU A 209 -5.31 -4.53 -1.61
N MET A 210 -5.36 -3.20 -1.71
CA MET A 210 -4.88 -2.25 -0.69
C MET A 210 -5.94 -1.18 -0.40
N PRO A 211 -6.90 -1.44 0.50
CA PRO A 211 -8.02 -0.55 0.76
C PRO A 211 -7.70 0.49 1.85
N SER A 212 -6.42 0.87 2.01
CA SER A 212 -5.91 1.64 3.15
C SER A 212 -6.70 2.94 3.44
N LYS A 213 -6.93 3.20 4.73
CA LYS A 213 -7.55 4.44 5.24
C LYS A 213 -6.65 5.64 5.05
N PHE A 214 -5.34 5.43 5.15
CA PHE A 214 -4.33 6.33 4.65
C PHE A 214 -3.05 5.53 4.39
N GLU A 215 -2.30 5.92 3.39
CA GLU A 215 -1.07 5.22 3.00
C GLU A 215 -0.03 6.24 2.55
N PRO A 216 0.93 6.63 3.42
CA PRO A 216 1.91 7.67 3.10
C PRO A 216 2.60 7.43 1.76
N CYS A 217 3.04 6.19 1.53
CA CYS A 217 3.46 5.73 0.22
C CYS A 217 2.79 4.40 -0.14
N GLY A 218 3.07 3.37 0.67
CA GLY A 218 2.78 1.98 0.34
C GLY A 218 3.83 1.47 -0.66
N LEU A 219 4.52 0.37 -0.32
CA LEU A 219 5.47 -0.27 -1.24
C LEU A 219 4.86 -1.53 -1.87
N SER A 220 3.87 -2.13 -1.22
CA SER A 220 3.29 -3.41 -1.59
C SER A 220 2.63 -3.40 -2.98
N GLN A 221 2.02 -2.30 -3.41
CA GLN A 221 1.48 -2.17 -4.77
C GLN A 221 2.59 -2.14 -5.82
N MET A 222 3.73 -1.50 -5.52
CA MET A 222 4.89 -1.48 -6.42
C MET A 222 5.47 -2.89 -6.55
N ILE A 223 5.62 -3.60 -5.42
CA ILE A 223 6.06 -5.00 -5.40
C ILE A 223 5.08 -5.89 -6.16
N ALA A 224 3.78 -5.79 -5.88
CA ALA A 224 2.74 -6.54 -6.59
C ALA A 224 2.85 -6.34 -8.12
N MET A 225 3.01 -5.09 -8.57
CA MET A 225 3.20 -4.77 -9.98
C MET A 225 4.47 -5.42 -10.54
N ARG A 226 5.59 -5.49 -9.80
CA ARG A 226 6.81 -6.20 -10.24
C ARG A 226 6.59 -7.68 -10.51
N TYR A 227 5.65 -8.32 -9.84
CA TYR A 227 5.24 -9.69 -10.10
C TYR A 227 4.00 -9.81 -11.00
N GLY A 228 3.55 -8.69 -11.57
CA GLY A 228 2.42 -8.61 -12.49
C GLY A 228 1.04 -8.73 -11.81
N ALA A 229 0.95 -8.68 -10.48
CA ALA A 229 -0.32 -8.57 -9.78
C ALA A 229 -0.86 -7.14 -9.93
N VAL A 230 -2.12 -7.02 -10.37
CA VAL A 230 -2.76 -5.74 -10.70
C VAL A 230 -3.32 -5.12 -9.41
N PRO A 231 -2.88 -3.91 -9.01
CA PRO A 231 -3.33 -3.31 -7.78
C PRO A 231 -4.79 -2.85 -7.86
N ILE A 232 -5.54 -3.08 -6.78
CA ILE A 232 -6.87 -2.51 -6.50
C ILE A 232 -6.72 -1.69 -5.23
N VAL A 233 -6.79 -0.36 -5.33
CA VAL A 233 -6.41 0.52 -4.22
C VAL A 233 -7.45 1.58 -3.91
N ARG A 234 -7.42 2.09 -2.68
CA ARG A 234 -8.03 3.39 -2.39
C ARG A 234 -7.09 4.52 -2.85
N GLU A 235 -7.66 5.61 -3.37
CA GLU A 235 -6.92 6.82 -3.74
C GLU A 235 -6.48 7.61 -2.49
N THR A 236 -5.34 7.22 -1.91
CA THR A 236 -4.70 7.93 -0.79
C THR A 236 -3.18 7.85 -0.88
N GLY A 237 -2.50 8.94 -0.52
CA GLY A 237 -1.03 9.09 -0.54
C GLY A 237 -0.38 8.44 -1.76
N GLY A 238 0.67 7.64 -1.54
CA GLY A 238 1.42 7.04 -2.65
C GLY A 238 0.64 6.01 -3.48
N LEU A 239 -0.50 5.49 -3.01
CA LEU A 239 -1.37 4.63 -3.83
C LEU A 239 -1.96 5.43 -4.99
N LYS A 240 -2.39 6.68 -4.72
CA LYS A 240 -2.90 7.59 -5.75
C LYS A 240 -1.81 8.01 -6.74
N ASP A 241 -0.56 8.15 -6.27
CA ASP A 241 0.58 8.52 -7.10
C ASP A 241 1.09 7.38 -7.99
N THR A 242 0.81 6.12 -7.62
CA THR A 242 1.36 4.93 -8.29
C THR A 242 0.36 4.13 -9.10
N VAL A 243 -0.93 4.23 -8.77
CA VAL A 243 -2.00 3.45 -9.40
C VAL A 243 -2.97 4.37 -10.15
N SER A 244 -3.13 4.08 -11.44
CA SER A 244 -4.02 4.77 -12.36
C SER A 244 -5.06 3.81 -12.90
N TYR A 245 -6.33 4.24 -12.84
CA TYR A 245 -7.48 3.44 -13.28
C TYR A 245 -7.33 2.98 -14.73
N PHE A 246 -7.54 1.68 -14.97
CA PHE A 246 -7.48 1.09 -16.30
C PHE A 246 -8.70 1.41 -17.15
N ASN A 247 -8.48 2.17 -18.22
CA ASN A 247 -9.51 2.46 -19.20
C ASN A 247 -9.45 1.44 -20.35
N ALA A 248 -10.45 0.56 -20.41
CA ALA A 248 -10.51 -0.50 -21.42
C ALA A 248 -10.55 0.00 -22.88
N LYS A 249 -11.06 1.23 -23.13
CA LYS A 249 -11.10 1.81 -24.48
C LYS A 249 -9.71 2.30 -24.92
N THR A 250 -9.02 3.02 -24.06
CA THR A 250 -7.69 3.58 -24.36
C THR A 250 -6.55 2.60 -24.09
N LYS A 251 -6.83 1.52 -23.35
CA LYS A 251 -5.87 0.50 -22.89
C LYS A 251 -4.72 1.08 -22.03
N LYS A 252 -4.98 2.23 -21.40
CA LYS A 252 -4.07 2.93 -20.47
C LYS A 252 -4.52 2.70 -19.02
N GLY A 253 -3.59 2.89 -18.08
CA GLY A 253 -3.77 2.59 -16.66
C GLY A 253 -3.11 1.28 -16.26
N ASN A 254 -2.81 1.14 -14.99
CA ASN A 254 -2.05 0.03 -14.41
C ASN A 254 -2.76 -0.64 -13.23
N GLY A 255 -3.95 -0.20 -12.84
CA GLY A 255 -4.73 -0.86 -11.80
C GLY A 255 -6.18 -0.39 -11.74
N PHE A 256 -6.80 -0.62 -10.59
CA PHE A 256 -8.11 -0.11 -10.24
C PHE A 256 -7.99 0.77 -9.01
N SER A 257 -8.78 1.83 -8.97
CA SER A 257 -8.83 2.76 -7.85
C SER A 257 -10.27 3.10 -7.47
N PHE A 258 -10.48 3.40 -6.19
CA PHE A 258 -11.72 3.98 -5.67
C PHE A 258 -11.40 5.13 -4.71
N ALA A 259 -12.20 6.19 -4.73
CA ALA A 259 -11.87 7.43 -4.02
C ALA A 259 -12.33 7.41 -2.54
N THR A 260 -13.57 6.99 -2.29
CA THR A 260 -14.16 7.13 -0.95
C THR A 260 -13.73 6.00 -0.02
N TYR A 261 -13.62 6.28 1.28
CA TYR A 261 -13.39 5.26 2.29
C TYR A 261 -14.72 4.55 2.61
N ASN A 262 -15.17 3.70 1.69
CA ASN A 262 -16.46 3.00 1.76
C ASN A 262 -16.34 1.55 1.31
N ALA A 263 -16.96 0.63 2.05
CA ALA A 263 -16.86 -0.80 1.79
C ALA A 263 -17.55 -1.23 0.48
N HIS A 264 -18.64 -0.56 0.11
CA HIS A 264 -19.37 -0.86 -1.12
C HIS A 264 -18.68 -0.28 -2.36
N ASP A 265 -18.03 0.88 -2.27
CA ASP A 265 -17.18 1.41 -3.36
C ASP A 265 -16.00 0.46 -3.64
N MET A 266 -15.39 -0.06 -2.57
CA MET A 266 -14.35 -1.10 -2.68
C MET A 266 -14.91 -2.38 -3.32
N LEU A 267 -16.05 -2.89 -2.84
CA LEU A 267 -16.70 -4.08 -3.38
C LEU A 267 -17.01 -3.92 -4.88
N PHE A 268 -17.58 -2.79 -5.28
CA PHE A 268 -17.90 -2.49 -6.68
C PHE A 268 -16.64 -2.50 -7.56
N THR A 269 -15.54 -1.97 -7.04
CA THR A 269 -14.25 -1.98 -7.72
C THR A 269 -13.69 -3.39 -7.88
N ILE A 270 -13.82 -4.24 -6.84
CA ILE A 270 -13.45 -5.66 -6.91
C ILE A 270 -14.32 -6.39 -7.95
N GLN A 271 -15.63 -6.16 -7.93
CA GLN A 271 -16.56 -6.75 -8.91
C GLN A 271 -16.20 -6.34 -10.35
N HIS A 272 -15.83 -5.08 -10.57
CA HIS A 272 -15.35 -4.60 -11.86
C HIS A 272 -14.04 -5.30 -12.29
N ALA A 273 -13.10 -5.47 -11.37
CA ALA A 273 -11.86 -6.18 -11.64
C ALA A 273 -12.14 -7.64 -12.04
N VAL A 274 -12.94 -8.36 -11.25
CA VAL A 274 -13.35 -9.74 -11.52
C VAL A 274 -14.11 -9.85 -12.85
N ALA A 275 -15.01 -8.92 -13.14
CA ALA A 275 -15.73 -8.89 -14.41
C ALA A 275 -14.79 -8.67 -15.61
N LEU A 276 -13.76 -7.82 -15.48
CA LEU A 276 -12.76 -7.62 -16.53
C LEU A 276 -11.97 -8.90 -16.80
N TYR A 277 -11.58 -9.61 -15.72
CA TYR A 277 -10.86 -10.89 -15.80
C TYR A 277 -11.63 -11.92 -16.65
N HIS A 278 -12.91 -12.11 -16.34
CA HIS A 278 -13.78 -13.10 -17.00
C HIS A 278 -14.24 -12.67 -18.39
N ASN A 279 -14.76 -11.44 -18.51
CA ASN A 279 -15.47 -11.00 -19.72
C ASN A 279 -14.52 -10.44 -20.78
N SER A 280 -13.29 -10.09 -20.43
CA SER A 280 -12.34 -9.48 -21.36
C SER A 280 -10.89 -9.91 -21.11
N PRO A 281 -10.55 -11.20 -21.31
CA PRO A 281 -9.20 -11.71 -21.05
C PRO A 281 -8.08 -10.95 -21.79
N ALA A 282 -8.34 -10.47 -23.00
CA ALA A 282 -7.37 -9.67 -23.76
C ALA A 282 -7.12 -8.29 -23.11
N ALA A 283 -8.15 -7.67 -22.53
CA ALA A 283 -8.03 -6.41 -21.82
C ALA A 283 -7.30 -6.62 -20.48
N PHE A 284 -7.62 -7.70 -19.76
CA PHE A 284 -6.89 -8.07 -18.54
C PHE A 284 -5.40 -8.32 -18.80
N LYS A 285 -5.04 -9.07 -19.85
CA LYS A 285 -3.63 -9.27 -20.24
C LYS A 285 -2.91 -7.94 -20.50
N LYS A 286 -3.59 -7.00 -21.16
CA LYS A 286 -3.03 -5.66 -21.41
C LYS A 286 -2.85 -4.87 -20.11
N LEU A 287 -3.83 -4.93 -19.19
CA LEU A 287 -3.72 -4.31 -17.87
C LEU A 287 -2.57 -4.90 -17.05
N MET A 288 -2.48 -6.22 -16.96
CA MET A 288 -1.37 -6.93 -16.29
C MET A 288 0.00 -6.53 -16.87
N LYS A 289 0.11 -6.40 -18.19
CA LYS A 289 1.33 -5.94 -18.84
C LYS A 289 1.65 -4.48 -18.52
N ASN A 290 0.64 -3.62 -18.42
CA ASN A 290 0.85 -2.23 -18.01
C ASN A 290 1.35 -2.15 -16.56
N ALA A 291 0.74 -2.91 -15.64
CA ALA A 291 1.18 -3.05 -14.26
C ALA A 291 2.65 -3.52 -14.18
N TYR A 292 2.97 -4.65 -14.84
CA TYR A 292 4.32 -5.23 -14.84
C TYR A 292 5.43 -4.32 -15.40
N ASN A 293 5.08 -3.46 -16.38
CA ASN A 293 6.02 -2.51 -16.97
C ASN A 293 6.00 -1.13 -16.28
N THR A 294 5.27 -0.97 -15.17
CA THR A 294 5.34 0.25 -14.37
C THR A 294 6.48 0.07 -13.35
N HIS A 295 7.50 0.91 -13.46
CA HIS A 295 8.72 0.84 -12.64
C HIS A 295 8.75 1.99 -11.63
N PHE A 296 9.14 1.67 -10.40
CA PHE A 296 9.28 2.61 -9.29
C PHE A 296 10.61 2.35 -8.60
N ASP A 297 11.70 2.56 -9.35
CA ASP A 297 13.05 2.34 -8.84
C ASP A 297 13.50 3.46 -7.88
N TRP A 298 14.45 3.14 -7.02
CA TRP A 298 15.08 4.13 -6.12
C TRP A 298 15.86 5.21 -6.85
N LYS A 299 16.28 4.97 -8.10
CA LYS A 299 17.14 5.90 -8.83
C LYS A 299 16.39 7.20 -9.12
N GLN A 300 15.14 7.11 -9.57
CA GLN A 300 14.30 8.28 -9.80
C GLN A 300 14.10 9.10 -8.52
N SER A 301 13.78 8.46 -7.41
CA SER A 301 13.64 9.13 -6.11
C SER A 301 14.95 9.78 -5.66
N ALA A 302 16.08 9.08 -5.81
CA ALA A 302 17.40 9.57 -5.43
C ALA A 302 17.82 10.81 -6.24
N ASP A 303 17.56 10.83 -7.54
CA ASP A 303 17.84 11.99 -8.40
C ASP A 303 17.01 13.22 -7.96
N ILE A 304 15.75 13.01 -7.56
CA ILE A 304 14.90 14.08 -7.01
C ILE A 304 15.48 14.58 -5.69
N TYR A 305 15.82 13.69 -4.75
CA TYR A 305 16.47 14.07 -3.48
C TYR A 305 17.74 14.88 -3.72
N LEU A 306 18.61 14.42 -4.62
CA LEU A 306 19.86 15.09 -4.96
C LEU A 306 19.61 16.50 -5.50
N SER A 307 18.59 16.69 -6.33
CA SER A 307 18.23 18.00 -6.87
C SER A 307 17.83 19.01 -5.78
N TYR A 308 17.14 18.55 -4.72
CA TYR A 308 16.78 19.41 -3.60
C TYR A 308 17.95 19.69 -2.68
N TYR A 309 18.80 18.69 -2.41
CA TYR A 309 20.00 18.92 -1.61
C TYR A 309 20.96 19.90 -2.28
N ASN A 310 21.14 19.83 -3.60
CA ASN A 310 21.96 20.80 -4.32
C ASN A 310 21.41 22.23 -4.18
N LYS A 311 20.10 22.42 -4.26
CA LYS A 311 19.45 23.74 -4.07
C LYS A 311 19.65 24.33 -2.66
N LEU A 312 19.80 23.48 -1.64
CA LEU A 312 20.04 23.93 -0.25
C LEU A 312 21.50 24.35 -0.02
N MET A 313 22.41 23.93 -0.91
CA MET A 313 23.84 24.23 -0.82
C MET A 313 24.23 25.50 -1.61
N GLU A 314 23.31 26.03 -2.41
CA GLU A 314 23.44 27.30 -3.17
C GLU A 314 23.02 28.50 -2.31
#